data_AF-A0A3N4H831-F1
#
_entry.id   AF-A0A3N4H831-F1
#
_cell.length_a   1.000
_cell.length_b   1.000
_cell.length_c   1.000
_cell.angle_alpha   90.00
_cell.angle_beta   90.00
_cell.angle_gamma   90.00
#
_symmetry.space_group_name_H-M   'P 1'
#
loop_
_entity.id
_entity.type
_entity.pdbx_description
1 polymer ?
#
loop_
_entity_poly.entity_id
_entity_poly.type
_entity_poly.pdbx_seq_one_letter_code
_entity_poly.pdbx_strand_id
1 'polypeptide(L)'
;MYQLISPQTIIQYFGDDDKDMLREMVQIILDTNLNDLKQLHPLYEAKDFATIKKKCHKAKPSMSYVGAVDTRKILEQIEADLENSMPKYEKLLEHIAIIEDELEKFLKTI
;
A
#
# COMPACT_ATOMS: atom_id res chain seq x y z
N MET A 1 11.13 14.90 -3.29
CA MET A 1 10.89 14.68 -1.85
C MET A 1 9.78 13.65 -1.75
N TYR A 2 9.92 12.66 -0.88
CA TYR A 2 8.88 11.65 -0.63
C TYR A 2 7.81 12.24 0.29
N GLN A 3 6.55 12.02 -0.03
CA GLN A 3 5.37 12.55 0.62
C GLN A 3 4.73 11.50 1.52
N LEU A 4 4.60 10.26 1.03
CA LEU A 4 3.89 9.19 1.74
C LEU A 4 4.82 8.09 2.21
N ILE A 5 5.88 7.77 1.48
CA ILE A 5 6.84 6.74 1.90
C ILE A 5 8.05 7.31 2.65
N SER A 6 8.78 6.43 3.33
CA SER A 6 10.06 6.73 3.97
C SER A 6 11.15 5.77 3.47
N PRO A 7 12.09 6.24 2.64
CA PRO A 7 13.25 5.44 2.21
C PRO A 7 14.06 4.87 3.38
N GLN A 8 14.20 5.64 4.46
CA GLN A 8 14.89 5.18 5.66
C GLN A 8 14.15 4.00 6.31
N THR A 9 12.82 4.04 6.36
CA THR A 9 12.01 2.95 6.90
C THR A 9 12.11 1.71 6.02
N ILE A 10 12.08 1.88 4.70
CA ILE A 10 12.27 0.80 3.72
C ILE A 10 13.61 0.09 3.96
N ILE A 11 14.69 0.86 4.01
CA ILE A 11 16.04 0.34 4.23
C ILE A 11 16.17 -0.32 5.61
N GLN A 12 15.61 0.29 6.66
CA GLN A 12 15.65 -0.28 8.00
C GLN A 12 14.91 -1.63 8.08
N TYR A 13 13.84 -1.80 7.29
CA TYR A 13 13.02 -3.00 7.33
C TYR A 13 13.65 -4.16 6.54
N PHE A 14 14.22 -3.87 5.37
CA PHE A 14 14.73 -4.89 4.44
C PHE A 14 16.25 -5.06 4.46
N GLY A 15 16.99 -4.15 5.10
CA GLY A 15 18.46 -4.12 5.08
C GLY A 15 19.02 -3.27 3.93
N ASP A 16 20.25 -2.78 4.10
CA ASP A 16 21.03 -2.08 3.08
C ASP A 16 22.18 -2.94 2.50
N ASP A 17 22.39 -4.13 3.05
CA ASP A 17 23.46 -5.06 2.68
C ASP A 17 23.11 -5.91 1.44
N ASP A 18 21.82 -6.14 1.17
CA ASP A 18 21.33 -6.84 -0.03
C ASP A 18 20.35 -5.97 -0.83
N LYS A 19 20.91 -5.24 -1.81
CA LYS A 19 20.14 -4.39 -2.72
C LYS A 19 19.19 -5.16 -3.64
N ASP A 20 19.49 -6.42 -3.96
CA ASP A 20 18.66 -7.21 -4.86
C ASP A 20 17.42 -7.71 -4.12
N MET A 21 17.58 -8.17 -2.87
CA MET A 21 16.46 -8.46 -1.98
C MET A 21 15.58 -7.22 -1.77
N LEU A 22 16.20 -6.07 -1.50
CA LEU A 22 15.48 -4.80 -1.31
C LEU A 22 14.63 -4.43 -2.54
N ARG A 23 15.19 -4.56 -3.75
CA ARG A 23 14.45 -4.34 -5.00
C ARG A 23 13.29 -5.32 -5.16
N GLU A 24 13.52 -6.61 -4.92
CA GLU A 24 12.50 -7.64 -5.04
C GLU A 24 11.32 -7.37 -4.11
N MET A 25 11.59 -7.02 -2.85
CA MET A 25 10.54 -6.73 -1.87
C MET A 25 9.70 -5.52 -2.26
N VAL A 26 10.34 -4.44 -2.72
CA VAL A 26 9.62 -3.26 -3.20
C VAL A 26 8.81 -3.58 -4.46
N GLN A 27 9.35 -4.40 -5.36
CA GLN A 27 8.65 -4.83 -6.57
C GLN A 27 7.40 -5.66 -6.25
N ILE A 28 7.47 -6.57 -5.26
CA ILE A 28 6.31 -7.34 -4.77
C ILE A 28 5.22 -6.39 -4.24
N ILE A 29 5.61 -5.34 -3.51
CA ILE A 29 4.65 -4.36 -2.98
C ILE A 29 3.93 -3.64 -4.13
N LEU A 30 4.67 -3.21 -5.16
CA LEU A 30 4.13 -2.57 -6.37
C LEU A 30 3.17 -3.52 -7.12
N ASP A 31 3.65 -4.70 -7.50
CA ASP A 31 2.95 -5.59 -8.44
C ASP A 31 1.79 -6.35 -7.80
N THR A 32 1.89 -6.60 -6.49
CA THR A 32 0.91 -7.41 -5.75
C THR A 32 0.10 -6.57 -4.78
N ASN A 33 0.73 -5.99 -3.75
CA ASN A 33 -0.02 -5.38 -2.65
C ASN A 33 -0.82 -4.14 -3.07
N LEU A 34 -0.21 -3.24 -3.84
CA LEU A 34 -0.88 -2.03 -4.34
C LEU A 34 -1.90 -2.37 -5.42
N ASN A 35 -1.55 -3.27 -6.34
CA ASN A 35 -2.47 -3.72 -7.39
C ASN A 35 -3.73 -4.38 -6.82
N ASP A 36 -3.61 -5.19 -5.77
CA ASP A 36 -4.74 -5.80 -5.09
C ASP A 36 -5.73 -4.77 -4.51
N LEU A 37 -5.23 -3.64 -4.02
CA LEU A 37 -6.05 -2.56 -3.49
C LEU A 37 -6.69 -1.73 -4.61
N LYS A 38 -6.04 -1.58 -5.78
CA LYS A 38 -6.65 -0.92 -6.94
C LYS A 38 -7.89 -1.67 -7.46
N GLN A 39 -7.99 -2.97 -7.20
CA GLN A 39 -9.08 -3.82 -7.69
C GLN A 39 -10.23 -4.03 -6.68
N LEU A 40 -10.39 -3.14 -5.69
CA LEU A 40 -11.50 -3.27 -4.73
C LEU A 40 -12.85 -2.81 -5.27
N HIS A 41 -12.89 -1.95 -6.29
CA HIS A 41 -14.15 -1.39 -6.82
C HIS A 41 -15.21 -2.45 -7.18
N PRO A 42 -14.90 -3.52 -7.94
CA PRO A 42 -15.89 -4.56 -8.24
C PRO A 42 -16.41 -5.29 -6.99
N LEU A 43 -15.61 -5.37 -5.92
CA LEU A 43 -16.02 -5.98 -4.66
C LEU A 43 -17.00 -5.09 -3.90
N TYR A 44 -16.88 -3.76 -4.02
CA TYR A 44 -17.86 -2.83 -3.47
C TYR A 44 -19.21 -2.97 -4.19
N GLU A 45 -19.20 -3.06 -5.53
CA GLU A 45 -20.41 -3.28 -6.32
C GLU A 45 -21.09 -4.61 -5.98
N ALA A 46 -20.29 -5.67 -5.81
CA ALA A 46 -20.78 -6.99 -5.40
C ALA A 46 -21.15 -7.09 -3.91
N LYS A 47 -20.92 -6.03 -3.12
CA LYS A 47 -21.05 -6.01 -1.65
C LYS A 47 -20.25 -7.13 -0.94
N ASP A 48 -19.13 -7.56 -1.53
CA ASP A 48 -18.22 -8.53 -0.93
C ASP A 48 -17.26 -7.87 0.06
N PHE A 49 -17.84 -7.37 1.15
CA PHE A 49 -17.11 -6.69 2.22
C PHE A 49 -16.15 -7.62 2.96
N ALA A 50 -16.42 -8.93 2.97
CA ALA A 50 -15.54 -9.92 3.58
C ALA A 50 -14.20 -10.00 2.84
N THR A 51 -14.23 -10.00 1.51
CA THR A 51 -13.01 -9.99 0.69
C THR A 51 -12.29 -8.65 0.76
N ILE A 52 -13.02 -7.51 0.74
CA ILE A 52 -12.42 -6.17 0.92
C ILE A 52 -11.64 -6.10 2.24
N LYS A 53 -12.27 -6.53 3.35
CA LYS A 53 -11.62 -6.56 4.67
C LYS A 53 -10.33 -7.36 4.66
N LYS A 54 -10.35 -8.55 4.05
CA LYS A 54 -9.16 -9.41 3.94
C LYS A 54 -8.05 -8.76 3.13
N LYS A 55 -8.35 -8.13 1.99
CA LYS A 55 -7.36 -7.44 1.16
C LYS A 55 -6.75 -6.23 1.87
N CYS A 56 -7.57 -5.40 2.51
CA CYS A 56 -7.08 -4.28 3.32
C CYS A 56 -6.15 -4.76 4.44
N HIS A 57 -6.55 -5.82 5.17
CA HIS A 57 -5.78 -6.35 6.28
C HIS A 57 -4.40 -6.86 5.85
N LYS A 58 -4.37 -7.59 4.73
CA LYS A 58 -3.13 -8.12 4.15
C LYS A 58 -2.18 -7.04 3.64
N ALA A 59 -2.68 -5.88 3.20
CA ALA A 59 -1.84 -4.80 2.68
C ALA A 59 -1.27 -3.88 3.77
N LYS A 60 -1.86 -3.85 4.98
CA LYS A 60 -1.39 -3.01 6.10
C LYS A 60 0.08 -3.20 6.46
N PRO A 61 0.63 -4.44 6.58
CA PRO A 61 2.05 -4.63 6.85
C PRO A 61 2.93 -4.02 5.77
N SER A 62 2.59 -4.21 4.49
CA SER A 62 3.34 -3.64 3.36
C SER A 62 3.41 -2.11 3.45
N MET A 63 2.32 -1.45 3.86
CA MET A 63 2.31 0.00 4.09
C MET A 63 3.22 0.42 5.24
N SER A 64 3.32 -0.38 6.31
CA SER A 64 4.30 -0.15 7.38
C SER A 64 5.74 -0.27 6.89
N TYR A 65 6.03 -1.27 6.06
CA TYR A 65 7.39 -1.54 5.57
C TYR A 65 7.93 -0.38 4.75
N VAL A 66 7.04 0.31 4.01
CA VAL A 66 7.42 1.48 3.21
C VAL A 66 7.27 2.80 3.93
N GLY A 67 6.86 2.80 5.20
CA GLY A 67 6.61 4.03 5.97
C GLY A 67 5.35 4.81 5.57
N ALA A 68 4.44 4.21 4.80
CA ALA A 68 3.16 4.77 4.39
C ALA A 68 2.11 4.75 5.51
N VAL A 69 2.41 5.42 6.62
CA VAL A 69 1.62 5.42 7.86
C VAL A 69 0.19 5.90 7.63
N ASP A 70 0.00 6.97 6.84
CA ASP A 70 -1.34 7.52 6.62
C ASP A 70 -2.18 6.64 5.69
N THR A 71 -1.57 5.98 4.71
CA THR A 71 -2.24 4.97 3.87
C THR A 71 -2.66 3.77 4.71
N ARG A 72 -1.80 3.32 5.62
CA ARG A 72 -2.14 2.26 6.59
C ARG A 72 -3.35 2.63 7.45
N LYS A 73 -3.46 3.88 7.91
CA LYS A 73 -4.63 4.37 8.65
C LYS A 73 -5.89 4.37 7.79
N ILE A 74 -5.81 4.72 6.51
CA ILE A 74 -6.96 4.65 5.60
C ILE A 74 -7.45 3.20 5.49
N LEU A 75 -6.56 2.21 5.36
CA LEU A 75 -6.93 0.80 5.37
C LEU A 75 -7.62 0.38 6.68
N GLU A 76 -7.16 0.88 7.84
CA GLU A 76 -7.82 0.67 9.14
C GLU A 76 -9.23 1.27 9.17
N GLN A 77 -9.42 2.46 8.61
CA GLN A 77 -10.71 3.14 8.55
C GLN A 77 -11.70 2.49 7.57
N ILE A 78 -11.20 1.86 6.50
CA ILE A 78 -12.02 1.05 5.60
C ILE A 78 -12.52 -0.19 6.33
N GLU A 79 -11.64 -0.92 7.02
CA GLU A 79 -12.02 -2.13 7.77
C GLU A 79 -13.00 -1.89 8.90
N ALA A 80 -12.95 -0.69 9.51
CA ALA A 80 -13.84 -0.31 10.61
C ALA A 80 -15.28 -0.02 10.16
N ASP A 81 -15.49 0.31 8.88
CA ASP A 81 -16.77 0.80 8.37
C ASP A 81 -16.92 0.50 6.87
N LEU A 82 -16.94 -0.79 6.54
CA LEU A 82 -16.85 -1.28 5.16
C LEU A 82 -17.97 -0.74 4.26
N GLU A 83 -19.21 -0.73 4.75
CA GLU A 83 -20.39 -0.34 3.98
C GLU A 83 -20.36 1.15 3.56
N ASN A 84 -19.73 2.01 4.36
CA ASN A 84 -19.65 3.46 4.10
C ASN A 84 -18.23 3.92 3.72
N SER A 85 -17.33 2.97 3.43
CA SER A 85 -15.91 3.27 3.22
C SER A 85 -15.54 3.73 1.80
N MET A 86 -16.50 3.82 0.87
CA MET A 86 -16.24 4.22 -0.52
C MET A 86 -15.44 5.53 -0.65
N PRO A 87 -15.74 6.62 0.08
CA PRO A 87 -14.93 7.84 -0.01
C PRO A 87 -13.49 7.66 0.51
N LYS A 88 -13.29 6.76 1.48
CA LYS A 88 -11.94 6.40 1.98
C LYS A 88 -11.19 5.57 0.94
N TYR A 89 -11.90 4.73 0.19
CA TYR A 89 -11.34 3.97 -0.90
C TYR A 89 -10.91 4.87 -2.07
N GLU A 90 -11.68 5.89 -2.43
CA GLU A 90 -11.27 6.89 -3.43
C GLU A 90 -9.97 7.59 -3.00
N LYS A 91 -9.89 8.03 -1.74
CA LYS A 91 -8.65 8.59 -1.17
C LYS A 91 -7.50 7.58 -1.13
N LEU A 92 -7.79 6.31 -0.88
CA LEU A 92 -6.79 5.24 -0.94
C LEU A 92 -6.17 5.14 -2.34
N LEU A 93 -6.97 5.26 -3.40
CA LEU A 93 -6.47 5.23 -4.78
C LEU A 93 -5.52 6.39 -5.07
N GLU A 94 -5.81 7.59 -4.57
CA GLU A 94 -4.89 8.74 -4.67
C GLU A 94 -3.56 8.47 -3.96
N HIS A 95 -3.63 7.93 -2.74
CA HIS A 95 -2.44 7.54 -1.98
C HIS A 95 -1.62 6.45 -2.70
N ILE A 96 -2.28 5.46 -3.29
CA ILE A 96 -1.62 4.39 -4.05
C ILE A 96 -0.84 4.97 -5.22
N ALA A 97 -1.43 5.87 -6.01
CA ALA A 97 -0.76 6.48 -7.15
C ALA A 97 0.52 7.24 -6.74
N ILE A 98 0.47 7.96 -5.61
CA ILE A 98 1.65 8.65 -5.07
C ILE A 98 2.71 7.64 -4.60
N ILE A 99 2.30 6.59 -3.87
CA ILE A 99 3.23 5.56 -3.39
C ILE A 99 3.90 4.82 -4.55
N GLU A 100 3.17 4.49 -5.62
CA GLU A 100 3.74 3.84 -6.80
C GLU A 100 4.86 4.67 -7.42
N ASP A 101 4.60 5.95 -7.70
CA ASP A 101 5.60 6.88 -8.24
C ASP A 101 6.80 7.06 -7.28
N GLU A 102 6.55 7.10 -5.98
CA GLU A 102 7.60 7.22 -4.97
C GLU A 102 8.45 5.95 -4.85
N LEU A 103 7.86 4.76 -4.88
CA LEU A 103 8.61 3.51 -4.83
C LEU A 103 9.41 3.29 -6.13
N GLU A 104 8.86 3.64 -7.29
CA GLU A 104 9.61 3.63 -8.55
C GLU A 104 10.80 4.60 -8.53
N LYS A 105 10.62 5.80 -7.96
CA LYS A 105 11.71 6.76 -7.75
C LYS A 105 12.75 6.19 -6.81
N PHE A 106 12.34 5.56 -5.71
CA PHE A 106 13.26 4.92 -4.77
C PHE A 106 14.08 3.81 -5.44
N LEU A 107 13.46 2.95 -6.24
CA LEU A 107 14.16 1.88 -6.97
C LEU A 107 15.24 2.39 -7.92
N LYS A 108 15.07 3.59 -8.48
CA LYS A 108 16.08 4.25 -9.34
C LYS A 108 17.26 4.82 -8.57
N THR A 109 17.17 4.93 -7.25
CA THR A 109 18.25 5.49 -6.39
C THR A 109 19.17 4.44 -5.79
N ILE A 110 18.77 3.17 -5.82
CA ILE A 110 19.54 2.05 -5.26
C ILE A 110 20.23 1.24 -6.34
#